data_AF-A0A661X7K3-F1
#
_entry.id   AF-A0A661X7K3-F1
#
_cell.length_a   1.000
_cell.length_b   1.000
_cell.length_c   1.000
_cell.angle_alpha   90.00
_cell.angle_beta   90.00
_cell.angle_gamma   90.00
#
_symmetry.space_group_name_H-M   'P 1'
#
loop_
_entity.id
_entity.type
_entity.pdbx_description
1 polymer ?
#
loop_
_entity_poly.entity_id
_entity_poly.type
_entity_poly.pdbx_seq_one_letter_code
_entity_poly.pdbx_strand_id
1 'polypeptide(L)'
;LKPYPSMTIGGFEVTPLDMAVAYSTLSNMGERVDATGILKIVGKDGRILYEHKVNPIRVVSPEASYIMTDIFKDVVYHYFPDLSKYPIAGKSGTAGDYTSGWFIGYTKDFTVSTYIGSDKELIGLEGVKNWGVRFAGKVWKKVFEELIKVKKPKDWERPEGVVYKDVCSESGLLPTPYCPKIKREIFIRGFEPKVECSLHRTEYVEVAVCIDSGLLATECTPKDRIEIRKFVKGEEPTEYDDTYSCDFDVLIFPSGKVKIGTKVVINIKFKNEIGEMVKIFVDGEERAILPKEHPIFSLAFEEEGEHELIFKLMDKEGNEISHIRRKVEVIGE
;
A
#
# COMPACT_ATOMS: atom_id res chain seq x y z
N LEU A 1 31.60 2.64 -2.57
CA LEU A 1 31.26 2.77 -1.12
C LEU A 1 30.92 1.38 -0.59
N LYS A 2 31.24 1.07 0.68
CA LYS A 2 30.89 -0.22 1.29
C LYS A 2 29.38 -0.21 1.69
N PRO A 3 28.63 -1.31 1.55
CA PRO A 3 27.18 -1.30 1.78
C PRO A 3 26.84 -1.47 3.28
N TYR A 4 27.12 -0.47 4.10
CA TYR A 4 26.68 -0.43 5.50
C TYR A 4 25.31 0.25 5.64
N PRO A 5 24.47 -0.11 6.64
CA PRO A 5 23.19 0.56 6.88
C PRO A 5 23.32 2.09 7.04
N SER A 6 24.42 2.57 7.64
CA SER A 6 24.71 4.00 7.81
C SER A 6 24.97 4.74 6.49
N MET A 7 25.11 4.05 5.36
CA MET A 7 25.33 4.68 4.06
C MET A 7 24.20 5.64 3.69
N THR A 8 22.94 5.29 4.01
CA THR A 8 21.76 6.08 3.65
C THR A 8 21.65 7.40 4.42
N ILE A 9 22.39 7.53 5.52
CA ILE A 9 22.45 8.73 6.37
C ILE A 9 23.81 9.45 6.30
N GLY A 10 24.67 9.10 5.34
CA GLY A 10 25.93 9.82 5.09
C GLY A 10 27.16 9.32 5.84
N GLY A 11 27.25 8.02 6.14
CA GLY A 11 28.41 7.43 6.82
C GLY A 11 29.72 7.33 6.01
N PHE A 12 29.90 8.16 4.97
CA PHE A 12 31.07 8.15 4.10
C PHE A 12 31.60 9.57 3.86
N GLU A 13 32.93 9.67 3.78
CA GLU A 13 33.61 10.89 3.37
C GLU A 13 33.58 11.03 1.84
N VAL A 14 33.27 12.24 1.39
CA VAL A 14 33.22 12.63 -0.03
C VAL A 14 33.69 14.07 -0.16
N THR A 15 34.27 14.42 -1.31
CA THR A 15 34.69 15.79 -1.56
C THR A 15 33.51 16.65 -2.05
N PRO A 16 33.58 17.99 -1.91
CA PRO A 16 32.58 18.87 -2.52
C PRO A 16 32.45 18.70 -4.03
N LEU A 17 33.54 18.33 -4.72
CA LEU A 17 33.54 18.06 -6.15
C LEU A 17 32.77 16.78 -6.49
N ASP A 18 32.95 15.70 -5.72
CA ASP A 18 32.17 14.47 -5.88
C ASP A 18 30.67 14.73 -5.75
N MET A 19 30.29 15.53 -4.73
CA MET A 19 28.90 15.92 -4.50
C MET A 19 28.35 16.80 -5.62
N ALA A 20 29.16 17.72 -6.17
CA ALA A 20 28.77 18.52 -7.32
C ALA A 20 28.51 17.64 -8.56
N VAL A 21 29.39 16.67 -8.85
CA VAL A 21 29.19 15.72 -9.96
C VAL A 21 27.93 14.87 -9.73
N ALA A 22 27.73 14.36 -8.52
CA ALA A 22 26.56 13.55 -8.18
C ALA A 22 25.24 14.32 -8.36
N TYR A 23 25.14 15.56 -7.87
CA TYR A 23 23.93 16.38 -8.02
C TYR A 23 23.76 16.92 -9.45
N SER A 24 24.86 17.19 -10.16
CA SER A 24 24.80 17.56 -11.58
C SER A 24 24.26 16.42 -12.44
N THR A 25 24.47 15.17 -12.04
CA THR A 25 23.88 14.00 -12.71
C THR A 25 22.36 14.03 -12.64
N LEU A 26 21.78 14.39 -11.50
CA LEU A 26 20.33 14.57 -11.36
C LEU A 26 19.83 15.75 -12.20
N SER A 27 20.54 16.88 -12.13
CA SER A 27 20.25 18.06 -12.97
C SER A 27 20.25 17.71 -14.46
N ASN A 28 21.19 16.88 -14.90
CA ASN A 28 21.35 16.42 -16.26
C ASN A 28 20.51 15.17 -16.58
N MET A 29 19.33 15.05 -15.96
CA MET A 29 18.35 13.99 -16.24
C MET A 29 18.93 12.56 -16.16
N GLY A 30 19.88 12.34 -15.25
CA GLY A 30 20.50 11.04 -14.97
C GLY A 30 21.79 10.75 -15.73
N GLU A 31 22.27 11.69 -16.55
CA GLU A 31 23.55 11.57 -17.26
C GLU A 31 24.69 12.19 -16.46
N ARG A 32 25.59 11.32 -15.98
CA ARG A 32 26.80 11.73 -15.28
C ARG A 32 27.83 12.21 -16.29
N VAL A 33 28.41 13.37 -16.00
CA VAL A 33 29.58 13.92 -16.70
C VAL A 33 30.68 14.16 -15.67
N ASP A 34 31.89 13.68 -15.96
CA ASP A 34 33.02 13.91 -15.07
C ASP A 34 33.47 15.38 -15.11
N ALA A 35 33.81 15.91 -13.94
CA ALA A 35 34.28 17.28 -13.83
C ALA A 35 35.66 17.45 -14.48
N THR A 36 35.84 18.52 -15.26
CA THR A 36 37.13 18.89 -15.84
C THR A 36 37.44 20.36 -15.56
N GLY A 37 38.70 20.65 -15.21
CA GLY A 37 39.22 22.02 -15.13
C GLY A 37 39.96 22.47 -16.39
N ILE A 38 40.24 21.54 -17.32
CA ILE A 38 41.05 21.81 -18.51
C ILE A 38 40.23 21.42 -19.75
N LEU A 39 39.91 22.42 -20.58
CA LEU A 39 39.17 22.20 -21.83
C LEU A 39 40.10 21.94 -23.02
N LYS A 40 41.24 22.63 -23.08
CA LYS A 40 42.17 22.55 -24.20
C LYS A 40 43.58 22.95 -23.79
N ILE A 41 44.58 22.23 -24.27
CA ILE A 41 46.00 22.58 -24.14
C ILE A 41 46.54 22.79 -25.56
N VAL A 42 47.10 23.97 -25.82
CA VAL A 42 47.65 24.34 -27.13
C VAL A 42 49.15 24.63 -26.96
N GLY A 43 49.97 24.00 -27.80
CA GLY A 43 51.41 24.23 -27.84
C GLY A 43 51.76 25.60 -28.44
N LYS A 44 53.02 26.02 -28.25
CA LYS A 44 53.54 27.29 -28.78
C LYS A 44 53.43 27.45 -30.31
N ASP A 45 53.35 26.33 -31.03
CA ASP A 45 53.23 26.25 -32.48
C ASP A 45 51.77 26.13 -32.95
N GLY A 46 50.79 26.29 -32.04
CA GLY A 46 49.37 26.18 -32.34
C GLY A 46 48.84 24.74 -32.38
N ARG A 47 49.68 23.72 -32.17
CA ARG A 47 49.21 22.33 -32.13
C ARG A 47 48.37 22.07 -30.89
N ILE A 48 47.22 21.43 -31.07
CA ILE A 48 46.37 20.97 -29.97
C ILE A 48 47.02 19.74 -29.35
N LEU A 49 47.47 19.88 -28.09
CA LEU A 49 48.09 18.79 -27.32
C LEU A 49 47.05 17.97 -26.57
N TYR A 50 45.95 18.62 -26.17
CA TYR A 50 44.81 18.01 -25.51
C TYR A 50 43.56 18.83 -25.79
N GLU A 51 42.43 18.15 -25.97
CA GLU A 51 41.11 18.76 -26.05
C GLU A 51 40.13 17.81 -25.36
N HIS A 52 39.41 18.34 -24.37
CA HIS A 52 38.48 17.55 -23.58
C HIS A 52 37.29 17.14 -24.43
N LYS A 53 36.99 15.84 -24.43
CA LYS A 53 35.79 15.28 -25.05
C LYS A 53 34.80 14.90 -23.96
N VAL A 54 33.62 15.51 -24.01
CA VAL A 54 32.53 15.17 -23.09
C VAL A 54 32.00 13.78 -23.43
N ASN A 55 31.94 12.90 -22.44
CA ASN A 55 31.41 11.54 -22.59
C ASN A 55 30.38 11.25 -21.48
N PRO A 56 29.11 11.64 -21.68
CA PRO A 56 28.07 11.42 -20.69
C PRO A 56 27.75 9.94 -20.51
N ILE A 57 27.55 9.51 -19.27
CA ILE A 57 27.14 8.14 -18.95
C ILE A 57 25.81 8.19 -18.21
N ARG A 58 24.78 7.56 -18.76
CA ARG A 58 23.49 7.45 -18.08
C ARG A 58 23.59 6.45 -16.92
N VAL A 59 23.38 6.94 -15.71
CA VAL A 59 23.45 6.15 -14.47
C VAL A 59 22.14 6.14 -13.69
N VAL A 60 21.23 7.07 -14.00
CA VAL A 60 19.86 7.13 -13.47
C VAL A 60 18.89 7.38 -14.63
N SER A 61 17.65 6.91 -14.53
CA SER A 61 16.64 7.19 -15.56
C SER A 61 16.21 8.66 -15.53
N PRO A 62 15.82 9.26 -16.67
CA PRO A 62 15.31 10.62 -16.68
C PRO A 62 14.05 10.79 -15.81
N GLU A 63 13.19 9.78 -15.72
CA GLU A 63 11.99 9.79 -14.88
C GLU A 63 12.34 9.90 -13.39
N ALA A 64 13.29 9.07 -12.91
CA ALA A 64 13.72 9.09 -11.52
C ALA A 64 14.43 10.40 -11.17
N SER A 65 15.31 10.89 -12.06
CA SER A 65 15.97 12.19 -11.89
C SER A 65 14.98 13.36 -11.85
N TYR A 66 13.94 13.34 -12.70
CA TYR A 66 12.89 14.35 -12.71
C TYR A 66 12.10 14.37 -11.40
N ILE A 67 11.66 13.20 -10.91
CA ILE A 67 10.93 13.09 -9.65
C ILE A 67 11.82 13.52 -8.47
N MET A 68 13.08 13.10 -8.42
CA MET A 68 14.03 13.55 -7.39
C MET A 68 14.25 15.07 -7.42
N THR A 69 14.31 15.65 -8.62
CA THR A 69 14.42 17.10 -8.80
C THR A 69 13.19 17.81 -8.24
N ASP A 70 11.99 17.29 -8.52
CA ASP A 70 10.73 17.83 -8.01
C ASP A 70 10.67 17.80 -6.47
N ILE A 71 11.00 16.65 -5.87
CA ILE A 71 11.13 16.50 -4.41
C ILE A 71 12.14 17.51 -3.82
N PHE A 72 13.25 17.74 -4.52
CA PHE A 72 14.28 18.67 -4.07
C PHE A 72 13.91 20.15 -4.27
N LYS A 73 12.96 20.48 -5.16
CA LYS A 73 12.40 21.84 -5.25
C LYS A 73 11.61 22.18 -3.98
N ASP A 74 10.90 21.22 -3.39
CA ASP A 74 10.16 21.44 -2.13
C ASP A 74 11.07 21.79 -0.96
N VAL A 75 12.29 21.23 -0.91
CA VAL A 75 13.29 21.60 0.09
C VAL A 75 13.67 23.07 -0.05
N VAL A 76 13.87 23.55 -1.28
CA VAL A 76 14.17 24.97 -1.56
C VAL A 76 12.96 25.83 -1.23
N TYR A 77 11.75 25.41 -1.59
CA TYR A 77 10.51 26.11 -1.22
C TYR A 77 10.39 26.32 0.30
N HIS A 78 10.69 25.29 1.08
CA HIS A 78 10.57 25.35 2.54
C HIS A 78 11.65 26.21 3.21
N TYR A 79 12.93 26.06 2.80
CA TYR A 79 14.04 26.72 3.49
C TYR A 79 14.48 28.05 2.87
N PHE A 80 14.19 28.28 1.59
CA PHE A 80 14.57 29.48 0.82
C PHE A 80 13.40 29.96 -0.06
N PRO A 81 12.26 30.36 0.53
CA PRO A 81 11.04 30.67 -0.20
C PRO A 81 11.21 31.81 -1.22
N ASP A 82 12.15 32.72 -1.01
CA ASP A 82 12.45 33.81 -1.95
C ASP A 82 13.13 33.34 -3.25
N LEU A 83 13.76 32.17 -3.23
CA LEU A 83 14.31 31.49 -4.41
C LEU A 83 13.31 30.51 -5.05
N SER A 84 12.24 30.14 -4.37
CA SER A 84 11.26 29.14 -4.82
C SER A 84 10.52 29.48 -6.12
N LYS A 85 10.50 30.77 -6.50
CA LYS A 85 9.95 31.23 -7.78
C LYS A 85 10.79 30.83 -9.00
N TYR A 86 11.98 30.29 -8.78
CA TYR A 86 12.87 29.77 -9.81
C TYR A 86 12.91 28.24 -9.73
N PRO A 87 13.09 27.53 -10.86
CA PRO A 87 13.24 26.08 -10.88
C PRO A 87 14.63 25.68 -10.35
N ILE A 88 14.77 25.68 -9.02
CA ILE A 88 15.98 25.34 -8.29
C ILE A 88 15.64 24.17 -7.36
N ALA A 89 16.46 23.14 -7.41
CA ALA A 89 16.38 21.97 -6.55
C ALA A 89 17.57 21.96 -5.60
N GLY A 90 17.41 21.44 -4.38
CA GLY A 90 18.54 21.27 -3.48
C GLY A 90 18.25 20.42 -2.26
N LYS A 91 19.31 20.11 -1.53
CA LYS A 91 19.23 19.31 -0.31
C LYS A 91 20.25 19.77 0.72
N SER A 92 19.78 19.83 1.97
CA SER A 92 20.62 20.03 3.15
C SER A 92 21.22 18.71 3.64
N GLY A 93 22.45 18.78 4.16
CA GLY A 93 23.10 17.70 4.91
C GLY A 93 23.65 18.22 6.23
N THR A 94 23.59 17.41 7.27
CA THR A 94 24.15 17.73 8.60
C THR A 94 24.69 16.43 9.17
N ALA A 95 25.98 16.38 9.46
CA ALA A 95 26.59 15.21 10.06
C ALA A 95 26.11 15.05 11.51
N GLY A 96 25.94 13.80 11.95
CA GLY A 96 25.36 13.47 13.25
C GLY A 96 26.24 13.85 14.45
N ASP A 97 27.53 14.04 14.21
CA ASP A 97 28.54 14.56 15.14
C ASP A 97 28.60 16.11 15.17
N TYR A 98 27.75 16.78 14.37
CA TYR A 98 27.68 18.25 14.24
C TYR A 98 28.99 18.91 13.78
N THR A 99 29.87 18.17 13.10
CA THR A 99 31.17 18.68 12.62
C THR A 99 31.10 19.25 11.21
N SER A 100 30.15 18.77 10.40
CA SER A 100 30.01 19.16 8.99
C SER A 100 28.58 19.43 8.53
N GLY A 101 28.46 20.39 7.61
CA GLY A 101 27.22 21.02 7.20
C GLY A 101 27.27 21.24 5.71
N TRP A 102 26.26 20.72 5.03
CA TRP A 102 26.21 20.69 3.59
C TRP A 102 24.95 21.36 3.09
N PHE A 103 25.08 22.05 1.96
CA PHE A 103 23.96 22.33 1.11
C PHE A 103 24.40 22.23 -0.34
N ILE A 104 23.72 21.38 -1.09
CA ILE A 104 23.96 21.19 -2.51
C ILE A 104 22.66 21.53 -3.23
N GLY A 105 22.75 22.38 -4.24
CA GLY A 105 21.59 22.75 -5.04
C GLY A 105 21.98 23.04 -6.47
N TYR A 106 21.01 22.93 -7.35
CA TYR A 106 21.22 22.97 -8.79
C TYR A 106 20.01 23.55 -9.54
N THR A 107 20.31 24.09 -10.71
CA THR A 107 19.40 24.33 -11.83
C THR A 107 19.85 23.45 -12.99
N LYS A 108 19.14 23.50 -14.14
CA LYS A 108 19.60 22.89 -15.40
C LYS A 108 21.04 23.23 -15.79
N ASP A 109 21.52 24.41 -15.41
CA ASP A 109 22.76 24.98 -15.92
C ASP A 109 23.89 25.03 -14.89
N PHE A 110 23.55 25.06 -13.60
CA PHE A 110 24.53 25.22 -12.53
C PHE A 110 24.28 24.21 -11.41
N THR A 111 25.35 23.66 -10.86
CA THR A 111 25.33 22.90 -9.60
C THR A 111 26.33 23.54 -8.65
N VAL A 112 25.90 23.84 -7.44
CA VAL A 112 26.77 24.41 -6.39
C VAL A 112 26.72 23.47 -5.19
N SER A 113 27.90 22.98 -4.80
CA SER A 113 28.10 22.14 -3.63
C SER A 113 28.84 22.95 -2.58
N THR A 114 28.20 23.18 -1.43
CA THR A 114 28.78 23.94 -0.33
C THR A 114 28.94 23.06 0.88
N TYR A 115 30.16 23.04 1.42
CA TYR A 115 30.53 22.44 2.69
C TYR A 115 30.98 23.53 3.65
N ILE A 116 30.59 23.40 4.91
CA ILE A 116 31.19 24.13 6.03
C ILE A 116 31.53 23.09 7.09
N GLY A 117 32.74 23.19 7.62
CA GLY A 117 33.29 22.34 8.67
C GLY A 117 34.60 22.92 9.17
N SER A 118 35.19 22.28 10.17
CA SER A 118 36.47 22.69 10.76
C SER A 118 37.58 21.76 10.29
N ASP A 119 38.72 22.33 9.90
CA ASP A 119 39.93 21.55 9.56
C ASP A 119 40.51 20.79 10.77
N LYS A 120 40.12 21.20 11.99
CA LYS A 120 40.44 20.52 13.25
C LYS A 120 39.19 19.80 13.77
N GLU A 121 39.35 18.59 14.28
CA GLU A 121 38.27 17.67 14.71
C GLU A 121 37.33 18.20 15.82
N LEU A 122 37.53 19.40 16.37
CA LEU A 122 37.05 19.76 17.71
C LEU A 122 35.95 20.84 17.79
N ILE A 123 35.40 21.33 16.68
CA ILE A 123 34.29 22.31 16.75
C ILE A 123 33.00 21.70 16.22
N GLY A 124 32.46 20.75 16.99
CA GLY A 124 31.06 20.35 16.86
C GLY A 124 30.16 21.43 17.48
N LEU A 125 29.15 21.90 16.75
CA LEU A 125 28.14 22.81 17.31
C LEU A 125 26.92 22.01 17.80
N GLU A 126 27.12 21.27 18.89
CA GLU A 126 26.09 20.44 19.52
C GLU A 126 24.80 21.23 19.78
N GLY A 127 23.65 20.61 19.50
CA GLY A 127 22.34 21.21 19.69
C GLY A 127 21.88 22.16 18.59
N VAL A 128 22.73 22.51 17.60
CA VAL A 128 22.31 23.34 16.47
C VAL A 128 21.57 22.50 15.43
N LYS A 129 20.23 22.57 15.47
CA LYS A 129 19.36 21.94 14.47
C LYS A 129 19.54 22.58 13.09
N ASN A 130 19.42 21.76 12.03
CA ASN A 130 19.47 22.18 10.62
C ASN A 130 20.77 22.92 10.23
N TRP A 131 21.91 22.42 10.72
CA TRP A 131 23.23 23.02 10.52
C TRP A 131 23.53 23.32 9.05
N GLY A 132 23.27 22.34 8.17
CA GLY A 132 23.48 22.47 6.72
C GLY A 132 22.77 23.68 6.11
N VAL A 133 21.51 23.92 6.45
CA VAL A 133 20.74 25.08 5.96
C VAL A 133 21.27 26.39 6.58
N ARG A 134 21.56 26.38 7.88
CA ARG A 134 21.91 27.59 8.64
C ARG A 134 23.28 28.18 8.26
N PHE A 135 24.21 27.34 7.83
CA PHE A 135 25.57 27.75 7.50
C PHE A 135 25.85 27.58 6.00
N ALA A 136 26.04 26.34 5.53
CA ALA A 136 26.37 26.06 4.13
C ALA A 136 25.29 26.57 3.16
N GLY A 137 24.02 26.42 3.54
CA GLY A 137 22.86 26.90 2.79
C GLY A 137 22.83 28.41 2.60
N LYS A 138 23.31 29.21 3.56
CA LYS A 138 23.40 30.67 3.41
C LYS A 138 24.48 31.10 2.42
N VAL A 139 25.62 30.39 2.42
CA VAL A 139 26.69 30.64 1.43
C VAL A 139 26.20 30.21 0.05
N TRP A 140 25.62 29.01 -0.06
CA TRP A 140 25.00 28.52 -1.28
C TRP A 140 23.98 29.50 -1.87
N LYS A 141 23.08 30.03 -1.03
CA LYS A 141 22.06 30.99 -1.44
C LYS A 141 22.67 32.24 -2.08
N LYS A 142 23.66 32.86 -1.44
CA LYS A 142 24.33 34.06 -1.98
C LYS A 142 24.98 33.79 -3.34
N VAL A 143 25.62 32.63 -3.51
CA VAL A 143 26.20 32.23 -4.80
C VAL A 143 25.10 32.08 -5.85
N PHE A 144 24.00 31.39 -5.52
CA PHE A 144 22.90 31.17 -6.45
C PHE A 144 22.17 32.47 -6.85
N GLU A 145 22.02 33.42 -5.94
CA GLU A 145 21.45 34.74 -6.23
C GLU A 145 22.25 35.48 -7.32
N GLU A 146 23.58 35.33 -7.34
CA GLU A 146 24.42 35.88 -8.41
C GLU A 146 24.32 35.05 -9.71
N LEU A 147 24.32 33.72 -9.60
CA LEU A 147 24.23 32.84 -10.78
C LEU A 147 22.91 33.04 -11.56
N ILE A 148 21.80 33.27 -10.87
CA ILE A 148 20.49 33.51 -11.50
C ILE A 148 20.48 34.83 -12.30
N LYS A 149 21.28 35.83 -11.91
CA LYS A 149 21.46 37.06 -12.67
C LYS A 149 22.26 36.82 -13.95
N VAL A 150 23.24 35.90 -13.91
CA VAL A 150 24.03 35.50 -15.09
C VAL A 150 23.18 34.71 -16.08
N LYS A 151 22.40 33.74 -15.60
CA LYS A 151 21.50 32.94 -16.44
C LYS A 151 20.24 32.59 -15.68
N LYS A 152 19.11 33.16 -16.13
CA LYS A 152 17.80 32.84 -15.57
C LYS A 152 17.47 31.36 -15.82
N PRO A 153 17.23 30.56 -14.78
CA PRO A 153 17.05 29.13 -14.94
C PRO A 153 15.73 28.79 -15.62
N LYS A 154 15.77 27.79 -16.51
CA LYS A 154 14.59 27.15 -17.12
C LYS A 154 14.26 25.87 -16.36
N ASP A 155 12.98 25.51 -16.35
CA ASP A 155 12.55 24.28 -15.70
C ASP A 155 12.83 23.04 -16.57
N TRP A 156 12.92 21.87 -15.94
CA TRP A 156 13.03 20.54 -16.54
C TRP A 156 11.81 20.17 -17.34
N GLU A 157 12.06 19.52 -18.47
CA GLU A 157 11.01 18.97 -19.30
C GLU A 157 10.60 17.63 -18.69
N ARG A 158 9.30 17.46 -18.47
CA ARG A 158 8.76 16.23 -17.91
C ARG A 158 8.96 15.08 -18.92
N PRO A 159 9.66 13.99 -18.54
CA PRO A 159 9.76 12.81 -19.38
C PRO A 159 8.38 12.18 -19.66
N GLU A 160 8.20 11.56 -20.82
CA GLU A 160 6.94 10.90 -21.22
C GLU A 160 6.53 9.77 -20.25
N GLY A 161 7.52 9.13 -19.63
CA GLY A 161 7.37 8.10 -18.62
C GLY A 161 6.89 8.61 -17.25
N VAL A 162 6.81 9.92 -17.01
CA VAL A 162 6.29 10.50 -15.76
C VAL A 162 4.81 10.84 -15.92
N VAL A 163 3.94 10.32 -15.06
CA VAL A 163 2.49 10.54 -15.07
C VAL A 163 2.02 11.23 -13.79
N TYR A 164 0.90 11.96 -13.88
CA TYR A 164 0.23 12.52 -12.71
C TYR A 164 -0.83 11.57 -12.19
N LYS A 165 -0.93 11.44 -10.86
CA LYS A 165 -2.06 10.80 -10.19
C LYS A 165 -2.50 11.60 -8.99
N ASP A 166 -3.81 11.65 -8.81
CA ASP A 166 -4.42 12.18 -7.61
C ASP A 166 -4.38 11.09 -6.54
N VAL A 167 -3.88 11.42 -5.35
CA VAL A 167 -3.68 10.51 -4.22
C VAL A 167 -4.22 11.12 -2.94
N CYS A 168 -4.61 10.27 -1.99
CA CYS A 168 -4.87 10.70 -0.62
C CYS A 168 -3.58 11.30 -0.03
N SER A 169 -3.66 12.50 0.54
CA SER A 169 -2.46 13.19 1.04
C SER A 169 -1.79 12.53 2.24
N GLU A 170 -2.48 11.59 2.90
CA GLU A 170 -2.00 10.91 4.09
C GLU A 170 -1.53 9.48 3.79
N SER A 171 -2.30 8.69 3.04
CA SER A 171 -1.90 7.32 2.70
C SER A 171 -1.00 7.22 1.47
N GLY A 172 -1.01 8.22 0.58
CA GLY A 172 -0.34 8.16 -0.73
C GLY A 172 -1.00 7.20 -1.72
N LEU A 173 -2.14 6.59 -1.36
CA LEU A 173 -2.90 5.65 -2.19
C LEU A 173 -4.00 6.36 -2.99
N LEU A 174 -4.68 5.63 -3.88
CA LEU A 174 -5.79 6.21 -4.65
C LEU A 174 -6.88 6.74 -3.70
N PRO A 175 -7.40 7.95 -3.92
CA PRO A 175 -8.31 8.57 -2.98
C PRO A 175 -9.69 7.90 -3.03
N THR A 176 -10.32 7.83 -1.87
CA THR A 176 -11.76 7.53 -1.72
C THR A 176 -12.54 8.84 -1.58
N PRO A 177 -13.87 8.83 -1.68
CA PRO A 177 -14.72 10.00 -1.38
C PRO A 177 -14.56 10.55 0.04
N TYR A 178 -13.96 9.78 0.94
CA TYR A 178 -13.79 10.13 2.35
C TYR A 178 -12.41 10.72 2.67
N CYS A 179 -11.50 10.76 1.69
CA CYS A 179 -10.18 11.35 1.89
C CYS A 179 -10.32 12.87 2.13
N PRO A 180 -9.87 13.40 3.28
CA PRO A 180 -10.07 14.80 3.64
C PRO A 180 -9.30 15.75 2.71
N LYS A 181 -8.18 15.28 2.16
CA LYS A 181 -7.36 16.03 1.22
C LYS A 181 -6.77 15.11 0.17
N ILE A 182 -6.95 15.54 -1.08
CA ILE A 182 -6.41 14.90 -2.27
C ILE A 182 -5.27 15.78 -2.78
N LYS A 183 -4.14 15.18 -3.12
CA LYS A 183 -2.99 15.84 -3.74
C LYS A 183 -2.71 15.24 -5.10
N ARG A 184 -2.27 16.07 -6.03
CA ARG A 184 -1.76 15.61 -7.32
C ARG A 184 -0.25 15.42 -7.20
N GLU A 185 0.20 14.19 -7.40
CA GLU A 185 1.60 13.79 -7.32
C GLU A 185 2.08 13.21 -8.66
N ILE A 186 3.40 13.12 -8.83
CA ILE A 186 4.05 12.55 -10.00
C ILE A 186 4.61 11.15 -9.72
N PHE A 187 4.46 10.25 -10.70
CA PHE A 187 4.91 8.86 -10.62
C PHE A 187 5.62 8.45 -11.90
N ILE A 188 6.54 7.50 -11.80
CA ILE A 188 6.98 6.74 -12.97
C ILE A 188 5.81 5.85 -13.40
N ARG A 189 5.46 5.89 -14.69
CA ARG A 189 4.37 5.08 -15.27
C ARG A 189 4.54 3.60 -14.90
N GLY A 190 3.49 3.01 -14.36
CA GLY A 190 3.46 1.63 -13.87
C GLY A 190 3.75 1.48 -12.37
N PHE A 191 4.26 2.54 -11.73
CA PHE A 191 4.57 2.59 -10.29
C PHE A 191 3.59 3.47 -9.50
N GLU A 192 2.57 4.05 -10.13
CA GLU A 192 1.47 4.70 -9.41
C GLU A 192 0.69 3.72 -8.51
N PRO A 193 0.07 4.20 -7.41
CA PRO A 193 -0.75 3.35 -6.55
C PRO A 193 -1.90 2.71 -7.32
N LYS A 194 -2.15 1.42 -7.05
CA LYS A 194 -3.20 0.62 -7.69
C LYS A 194 -4.34 0.25 -6.75
N VAL A 195 -4.19 0.58 -5.47
CA VAL A 195 -5.16 0.27 -4.41
C VAL A 195 -5.71 1.55 -3.82
N GLU A 196 -6.97 1.50 -3.39
CA GLU A 196 -7.65 2.62 -2.73
C GLU A 196 -7.17 2.82 -1.29
N CYS A 197 -7.24 4.07 -0.84
CA CYS A 197 -6.88 4.51 0.49
C CYS A 197 -7.51 3.63 1.56
N SER A 198 -6.66 3.05 2.41
CA SER A 198 -7.06 2.24 3.57
C SER A 198 -7.41 3.07 4.79
N LEU A 199 -6.87 4.28 4.91
CA LEU A 199 -7.07 5.13 6.10
C LEU A 199 -8.44 5.81 6.13
N HIS A 200 -9.03 6.11 4.98
CA HIS A 200 -10.26 6.88 4.86
C HIS A 200 -11.33 6.05 4.15
N ARG A 201 -11.93 5.11 4.87
CA ARG A 201 -13.03 4.28 4.39
C ARG A 201 -14.21 4.41 5.35
N THR A 202 -15.43 4.42 4.82
CA THR A 202 -16.65 4.35 5.64
C THR A 202 -17.62 3.28 5.16
N GLU A 203 -17.19 2.39 4.25
CA GLU A 203 -18.00 1.21 3.95
C GLU A 203 -17.84 0.23 5.11
N TYR A 204 -18.96 -0.04 5.74
CA TYR A 204 -19.05 -1.05 6.78
C TYR A 204 -19.84 -2.24 6.26
N VAL A 205 -19.49 -3.43 6.73
CA VAL A 205 -20.31 -4.63 6.59
C VAL A 205 -20.83 -5.03 7.96
N GLU A 206 -22.05 -5.54 8.00
CA GLU A 206 -22.64 -6.14 9.19
C GLU A 206 -22.65 -7.64 8.98
N VAL A 207 -21.98 -8.38 9.86
CA VAL A 207 -21.92 -9.84 9.82
C VAL A 207 -22.34 -10.41 11.17
N ALA A 208 -22.97 -11.58 11.14
CA ALA A 208 -23.31 -12.33 12.34
C ALA A 208 -22.06 -13.04 12.87
N VAL A 209 -21.68 -12.78 14.11
CA VAL A 209 -20.51 -13.38 14.77
C VAL A 209 -20.91 -14.11 16.05
N CYS A 210 -20.14 -15.14 16.38
CA CYS A 210 -20.20 -15.77 17.69
C CYS A 210 -19.60 -14.82 18.74
N ILE A 211 -20.34 -14.54 19.82
CA ILE A 211 -19.89 -13.66 20.91
C ILE A 211 -18.60 -14.18 21.55
N ASP A 212 -18.47 -15.49 21.71
CA ASP A 212 -17.37 -16.11 22.46
C ASP A 212 -16.06 -16.18 21.65
N SER A 213 -16.13 -16.49 20.34
CA SER A 213 -14.94 -16.63 19.48
C SER A 213 -14.63 -15.40 18.63
N GLY A 214 -15.62 -14.56 18.36
CA GLY A 214 -15.51 -13.43 17.43
C GLY A 214 -15.44 -13.82 15.95
N LEU A 215 -15.57 -15.10 15.61
CA LEU A 215 -15.63 -15.63 14.24
C LEU A 215 -17.06 -15.60 13.68
N LEU A 216 -17.21 -15.85 12.37
CA LEU A 216 -18.53 -15.87 11.73
C LEU A 216 -19.42 -16.93 12.38
N ALA A 217 -20.61 -16.52 12.83
CA ALA A 217 -21.59 -17.44 13.38
C ALA A 217 -22.04 -18.44 12.32
N THR A 218 -22.26 -19.69 12.74
CA THR A 218 -22.83 -20.74 11.89
C THR A 218 -24.29 -20.97 12.26
N GLU A 219 -24.98 -21.81 11.49
CA GLU A 219 -26.35 -22.26 11.82
C GLU A 219 -26.42 -23.00 13.17
N CYS A 220 -25.29 -23.55 13.64
CA CYS A 220 -25.19 -24.25 14.92
C CYS A 220 -24.93 -23.31 16.11
N THR A 221 -24.60 -22.03 15.87
CA THR A 221 -24.36 -21.07 16.95
C THR A 221 -25.69 -20.76 17.67
N PRO A 222 -25.78 -20.93 19.00
CA PRO A 222 -26.98 -20.59 19.76
C PRO A 222 -27.43 -19.14 19.53
N LYS A 223 -28.74 -18.89 19.40
CA LYS A 223 -29.27 -17.55 19.05
C LYS A 223 -28.88 -16.47 20.07
N ASP A 224 -28.73 -16.83 21.35
CA ASP A 224 -28.27 -15.95 22.44
C ASP A 224 -26.75 -15.68 22.39
N ARG A 225 -26.02 -16.38 21.51
CA ARG A 225 -24.58 -16.26 21.26
C ARG A 225 -24.25 -15.66 19.89
N ILE A 226 -25.26 -15.24 19.13
CA ILE A 226 -25.10 -14.52 17.87
C ILE A 226 -25.27 -13.03 18.12
N GLU A 227 -24.31 -12.23 17.68
CA GLU A 227 -24.49 -10.79 17.56
C GLU A 227 -24.19 -10.31 16.14
N ILE A 228 -24.92 -9.28 15.68
CA ILE A 228 -24.58 -8.58 14.44
C ILE A 228 -23.52 -7.54 14.80
N ARG A 229 -22.30 -7.74 14.31
CA ARG A 229 -21.20 -6.80 14.53
C ARG A 229 -20.85 -6.09 13.23
N LYS A 230 -20.56 -4.79 13.36
CA LYS A 230 -20.20 -3.89 12.27
C LYS A 230 -18.68 -3.82 12.13
N PHE A 231 -18.18 -4.13 10.93
CA PHE A 231 -16.75 -4.08 10.60
C PHE A 231 -16.51 -3.10 9.46
N VAL A 232 -15.31 -2.50 9.42
CA VAL A 232 -14.85 -1.84 8.19
C VAL A 232 -14.71 -2.91 7.12
N LYS A 233 -15.28 -2.69 5.94
CA LYS A 233 -15.28 -3.67 4.85
C LYS A 233 -13.85 -4.13 4.51
N GLY A 234 -13.62 -5.44 4.61
CA GLY A 234 -12.34 -6.12 4.47
C GLY A 234 -11.63 -6.45 5.78
N GLU A 235 -12.16 -6.02 6.94
CA GLU A 235 -11.64 -6.34 8.28
C GLU A 235 -12.56 -7.30 9.06
N GLU A 236 -13.69 -7.71 8.49
CA GLU A 236 -14.56 -8.75 9.04
C GLU A 236 -13.86 -10.12 9.12
N PRO A 237 -14.21 -10.97 10.11
CA PRO A 237 -13.72 -12.33 10.16
C PRO A 237 -14.10 -13.10 8.89
N THR A 238 -13.18 -13.94 8.41
CA THR A 238 -13.38 -14.75 7.20
C THR A 238 -13.56 -16.23 7.50
N GLU A 239 -13.31 -16.64 8.74
CA GLU A 239 -13.47 -18.01 9.23
C GLU A 239 -14.77 -18.14 10.03
N TYR A 240 -15.37 -19.33 9.97
CA TYR A 240 -16.57 -19.68 10.71
C TYR A 240 -16.22 -20.29 12.07
N ASP A 241 -17.04 -19.99 13.08
CA ASP A 241 -16.96 -20.59 14.41
C ASP A 241 -17.25 -22.09 14.37
N ASP A 242 -16.35 -22.90 14.93
CA ASP A 242 -16.48 -24.35 15.07
C ASP A 242 -16.74 -24.79 16.53
N THR A 243 -16.90 -23.83 17.44
CA THR A 243 -17.13 -24.07 18.87
C THR A 243 -18.44 -24.81 19.14
N TYR A 244 -19.51 -24.46 18.40
CA TYR A 244 -20.82 -25.08 18.59
C TYR A 244 -21.10 -26.14 17.53
N SER A 245 -21.31 -27.37 17.99
CA SER A 245 -21.84 -28.44 17.14
C SER A 245 -23.37 -28.44 17.17
N CYS A 246 -24.01 -28.55 16.01
CA CYS A 246 -25.46 -28.69 15.94
C CYS A 246 -25.97 -29.89 16.78
N ASP A 247 -27.15 -29.73 17.34
CA ASP A 247 -27.84 -30.70 18.21
C ASP A 247 -28.18 -32.04 17.54
N PHE A 248 -28.07 -32.12 16.22
CA PHE A 248 -28.33 -33.30 15.41
C PHE A 248 -27.50 -33.26 14.12
N ASP A 249 -27.27 -34.42 13.49
CA ASP A 249 -26.75 -34.51 12.13
C ASP A 249 -27.87 -34.85 11.15
N VAL A 250 -27.73 -34.36 9.91
CA VAL A 250 -28.57 -34.74 8.78
C VAL A 250 -27.69 -35.43 7.75
N LEU A 251 -27.99 -36.70 7.48
CA LEU A 251 -27.35 -37.53 6.47
C LEU A 251 -28.31 -37.72 5.30
N ILE A 252 -27.92 -37.30 4.10
CA ILE A 252 -28.73 -37.38 2.88
C ILE A 252 -28.05 -38.35 1.90
N PHE A 253 -28.80 -39.35 1.43
CA PHE A 253 -28.32 -40.36 0.48
C PHE A 253 -29.30 -40.54 -0.69
N PRO A 254 -28.83 -40.55 -1.95
CA PRO A 254 -27.45 -40.28 -2.38
C PRO A 254 -27.03 -38.81 -2.11
N SER A 255 -25.74 -38.59 -1.84
CA SER A 255 -25.17 -37.26 -1.63
C SER A 255 -24.75 -36.62 -2.96
N GLY A 256 -24.89 -35.31 -3.10
CA GLY A 256 -24.48 -34.57 -4.30
C GLY A 256 -25.65 -34.33 -5.26
N LYS A 257 -25.41 -34.42 -6.57
CA LYS A 257 -26.44 -34.23 -7.60
C LYS A 257 -27.34 -35.47 -7.70
N VAL A 258 -28.64 -35.27 -7.71
CA VAL A 258 -29.64 -36.34 -7.71
C VAL A 258 -30.47 -36.25 -8.99
N LYS A 259 -30.77 -37.37 -9.66
CA LYS A 259 -31.67 -37.35 -10.83
C LYS A 259 -33.13 -37.26 -10.38
N ILE A 260 -33.97 -36.59 -11.18
CA ILE A 260 -35.43 -36.61 -11.00
C ILE A 260 -35.94 -38.03 -10.73
N GLY A 261 -36.88 -38.17 -9.79
CA GLY A 261 -37.47 -39.45 -9.42
C GLY A 261 -36.58 -40.38 -8.59
N THR A 262 -35.29 -40.03 -8.38
CA THR A 262 -34.40 -40.80 -7.49
C THR A 262 -34.87 -40.65 -6.04
N LYS A 263 -35.06 -41.78 -5.35
CA LYS A 263 -35.40 -41.78 -3.94
C LYS A 263 -34.21 -41.28 -3.10
N VAL A 264 -34.40 -40.14 -2.47
CA VAL A 264 -33.49 -39.55 -1.49
C VAL A 264 -33.92 -39.98 -0.09
N VAL A 265 -33.01 -40.59 0.65
CA VAL A 265 -33.18 -41.00 2.04
C VAL A 265 -32.49 -39.98 2.93
N ILE A 266 -33.24 -39.43 3.88
CA ILE A 266 -32.74 -38.52 4.90
C ILE A 266 -32.76 -39.25 6.23
N ASN A 267 -31.60 -39.33 6.87
CA ASN A 267 -31.42 -39.93 8.19
C ASN A 267 -30.94 -38.85 9.17
N ILE A 268 -31.65 -38.71 10.27
CA ILE A 268 -31.37 -37.74 11.31
C ILE A 268 -30.73 -38.45 12.50
N LYS A 269 -29.55 -37.97 12.90
CA LYS A 269 -28.87 -38.46 14.10
C LYS A 269 -28.95 -37.41 15.19
N PHE A 270 -29.88 -37.58 16.12
CA PHE A 270 -30.00 -36.72 17.30
C PHE A 270 -28.75 -36.86 18.18
N LYS A 271 -28.14 -35.74 18.57
CA LYS A 271 -27.00 -35.70 19.50
C LYS A 271 -27.39 -35.21 20.90
N ASN A 272 -28.52 -34.51 21.02
CA ASN A 272 -29.01 -34.00 22.29
C ASN A 272 -30.19 -34.83 22.85
N GLU A 273 -30.42 -34.70 24.17
CA GLU A 273 -31.53 -35.39 24.85
C GLU A 273 -32.85 -34.62 24.73
N ILE A 274 -32.80 -33.30 24.49
CA ILE A 274 -33.94 -32.37 24.54
C ILE A 274 -34.82 -32.46 23.29
N GLY A 275 -34.22 -32.68 22.11
CA GLY A 275 -34.95 -32.77 20.86
C GLY A 275 -35.74 -34.07 20.73
N GLU A 276 -37.01 -33.96 20.35
CA GLU A 276 -37.97 -35.07 20.32
C GLU A 276 -38.50 -35.34 18.92
N MET A 277 -38.51 -34.33 18.05
CA MET A 277 -38.90 -34.48 16.66
C MET A 277 -38.18 -33.46 15.77
N VAL A 278 -38.06 -33.77 14.48
CA VAL A 278 -37.58 -32.84 13.46
C VAL A 278 -38.64 -32.61 12.41
N LYS A 279 -38.95 -31.34 12.15
CA LYS A 279 -39.77 -30.93 11.01
C LYS A 279 -38.88 -30.73 9.79
N ILE A 280 -39.27 -31.31 8.66
CA ILE A 280 -38.56 -31.21 7.39
C ILE A 280 -39.37 -30.31 6.47
N PHE A 281 -38.73 -29.26 5.97
CA PHE A 281 -39.27 -28.39 4.94
C PHE A 281 -38.47 -28.57 3.67
N VAL A 282 -39.16 -28.58 2.53
CA VAL A 282 -38.55 -28.57 1.20
C VAL A 282 -39.15 -27.40 0.43
N ASP A 283 -38.28 -26.48 0.00
CA ASP A 283 -38.65 -25.23 -0.69
C ASP A 283 -39.71 -24.40 0.06
N GLY A 284 -39.59 -24.39 1.39
CA GLY A 284 -40.49 -23.68 2.30
C GLY A 284 -41.76 -24.44 2.69
N GLU A 285 -42.07 -25.58 2.07
CA GLU A 285 -43.24 -26.40 2.40
C GLU A 285 -42.88 -27.51 3.42
N GLU A 286 -43.66 -27.66 4.50
CA GLU A 286 -43.49 -28.76 5.46
C GLU A 286 -43.84 -30.09 4.77
N ARG A 287 -42.87 -31.00 4.70
CA ARG A 287 -43.02 -32.32 4.05
C ARG A 287 -43.17 -33.46 5.04
N ALA A 288 -42.55 -33.34 6.22
CA ALA A 288 -42.57 -34.41 7.22
C ALA A 288 -42.29 -33.90 8.63
N ILE A 289 -42.77 -34.66 9.61
CA ILE A 289 -42.37 -34.55 11.01
C ILE A 289 -41.83 -35.92 11.42
N LEU A 290 -40.57 -35.98 11.82
CA LEU A 290 -39.90 -37.23 12.21
C LEU A 290 -39.70 -37.27 13.72
N PRO A 291 -40.28 -38.24 14.44
CA PRO A 291 -40.00 -38.41 15.85
C PRO A 291 -38.60 -39.02 16.04
N LYS A 292 -38.00 -38.78 17.21
CA LYS A 292 -36.65 -39.24 17.58
C LYS A 292 -36.48 -40.75 17.45
N GLU A 293 -37.53 -41.52 17.72
CA GLU A 293 -37.55 -42.98 17.65
C GLU A 293 -37.50 -43.51 16.20
N HIS A 294 -37.96 -42.71 15.23
CA HIS A 294 -38.02 -43.07 13.81
C HIS A 294 -37.47 -41.95 12.90
N PRO A 295 -36.16 -41.70 12.95
CA PRO A 295 -35.58 -40.48 12.39
C PRO A 295 -35.19 -40.63 10.91
N ILE A 296 -35.99 -41.34 10.12
CA ILE A 296 -35.72 -41.61 8.70
C ILE A 296 -36.91 -41.16 7.85
N PHE A 297 -36.63 -40.35 6.84
CA PHE A 297 -37.59 -39.93 5.82
C PHE A 297 -37.07 -40.30 4.43
N SER A 298 -37.97 -40.44 3.47
CA SER A 298 -37.56 -40.53 2.08
C SER A 298 -38.51 -39.75 1.19
N LEU A 299 -37.96 -39.09 0.18
CA LEU A 299 -38.72 -38.39 -0.84
C LEU A 299 -38.08 -38.58 -2.21
N ALA A 300 -38.77 -38.17 -3.26
CA ALA A 300 -38.21 -38.02 -4.61
C ALA A 300 -38.60 -36.64 -5.13
N PHE A 301 -37.68 -35.99 -5.85
CA PHE A 301 -37.93 -34.69 -6.45
C PHE A 301 -38.49 -34.85 -7.85
N GLU A 302 -39.46 -34.01 -8.22
CA GLU A 302 -40.16 -34.05 -9.51
C GLU A 302 -39.69 -32.96 -10.48
N GLU A 303 -38.97 -31.95 -9.99
CA GLU A 303 -38.49 -30.80 -10.76
C GLU A 303 -36.96 -30.73 -10.74
N GLU A 304 -36.37 -30.14 -11.79
CA GLU A 304 -34.93 -29.84 -11.84
C GLU A 304 -34.63 -28.53 -11.11
N GLY A 305 -33.44 -28.44 -10.52
CA GLY A 305 -32.96 -27.21 -9.89
C GLY A 305 -32.36 -27.45 -8.51
N GLU A 306 -32.05 -26.36 -7.83
CA GLU A 306 -31.58 -26.40 -6.45
C GLU A 306 -32.78 -26.34 -5.51
N HIS A 307 -32.97 -27.40 -4.72
CA HIS A 307 -34.02 -27.47 -3.71
C HIS A 307 -33.44 -27.22 -2.32
N GLU A 308 -34.07 -26.33 -1.55
CA GLU A 308 -33.68 -26.04 -0.17
C GLU A 308 -34.38 -27.01 0.78
N LEU A 309 -33.60 -27.67 1.65
CA LEU A 309 -34.11 -28.49 2.73
C LEU A 309 -33.80 -27.84 4.07
N ILE A 310 -34.82 -27.63 4.89
CA ILE A 310 -34.67 -27.09 6.25
C ILE A 310 -35.15 -28.14 7.24
N PHE A 311 -34.30 -28.45 8.21
CA PHE A 311 -34.56 -29.41 9.28
C PHE A 311 -34.65 -28.63 10.57
N LYS A 312 -35.82 -28.60 11.21
CA LYS A 312 -36.03 -27.89 12.48
C LYS A 312 -36.22 -28.88 13.61
N LEU A 313 -35.29 -28.88 14.57
CA LEU A 313 -35.40 -29.67 15.78
C LEU A 313 -36.39 -29.01 16.74
N MET A 314 -37.36 -29.79 17.22
CA MET A 314 -38.41 -29.31 18.10
C MET A 314 -38.37 -30.04 19.45
N ASP A 315 -38.75 -29.34 20.52
CA ASP A 315 -39.02 -29.93 21.83
C ASP A 315 -40.43 -30.56 21.91
N LYS A 316 -40.81 -31.09 23.09
CA LYS A 316 -42.15 -31.67 23.33
C LYS A 316 -43.29 -30.67 23.22
N GLU A 317 -43.01 -29.40 23.46
CA GLU A 317 -43.99 -28.30 23.45
C GLU A 317 -44.17 -27.72 22.05
N GLY A 318 -43.34 -28.14 21.09
CA GLY A 318 -43.38 -27.68 19.70
C GLY A 318 -42.58 -26.40 19.46
N ASN A 319 -41.67 -26.03 20.37
CA ASN A 319 -40.76 -24.92 20.16
C ASN A 319 -39.52 -25.37 19.37
N GLU A 320 -39.04 -24.51 18.48
CA GLU A 320 -37.81 -24.75 17.70
C GLU A 320 -36.58 -24.58 18.61
N ILE A 321 -35.80 -25.65 18.77
CA ILE A 321 -34.53 -25.66 19.51
C ILE A 321 -33.41 -25.14 18.61
N SER A 322 -33.25 -25.75 17.44
CA SER A 322 -32.22 -25.43 16.45
C SER A 322 -32.65 -25.90 15.06
N HIS A 323 -31.91 -25.50 14.02
CA HIS A 323 -32.18 -25.98 12.67
C HIS A 323 -30.90 -26.16 11.84
N ILE A 324 -30.98 -27.02 10.84
CA ILE A 324 -29.94 -27.24 9.84
C ILE A 324 -30.54 -26.99 8.46
N ARG A 325 -29.82 -26.29 7.60
CA ARG A 325 -30.17 -26.17 6.18
C ARG A 325 -29.25 -27.00 5.30
N ARG A 326 -29.81 -27.57 4.24
CA ARG A 326 -29.09 -28.29 3.18
C ARG A 326 -29.66 -27.89 1.84
N LYS A 327 -28.86 -28.09 0.80
CA LYS A 327 -29.27 -27.94 -0.59
C LYS A 327 -29.05 -29.25 -1.32
N VAL A 328 -30.00 -29.63 -2.16
CA VAL A 328 -29.87 -30.77 -3.06
C VAL A 328 -30.06 -30.24 -4.47
N GLU A 329 -29.07 -30.47 -5.33
CA GLU A 329 -29.16 -30.15 -6.74
C GLU A 329 -29.79 -31.34 -7.47
N VAL A 330 -30.96 -31.12 -8.05
CA VAL A 330 -31.70 -32.10 -8.84
C VAL A 330 -31.47 -31.82 -10.32
N ILE A 331 -30.99 -32.84 -11.04
CA ILE A 331 -30.71 -32.78 -12.47
C ILE A 331 -31.71 -33.62 -13.25
N GLY A 332 -31.94 -33.24 -14.50
CA GLY A 332 -32.63 -34.06 -15.49
C GLY A 332 -31.93 -35.41 -15.74
N GLU A 333 -32.57 -36.25 -16.56
CA GLU A 333 -32.01 -37.55 -16.95
C GLU A 333 -30.57 -37.49 -17.50
#